data_AF-A0A916YAE0-F1
#
_entry.id   AF-A0A916YAE0-F1
#
_cell.length_a   1.000
_cell.length_b   1.000
_cell.length_c   1.000
_cell.angle_alpha   90.00
_cell.angle_beta   90.00
_cell.angle_gamma   90.00
#
_symmetry.space_group_name_H-M   'P 1'
#
loop_
_entity.id
_entity.type
_entity.pdbx_description
1 polymer ?
#
loop_
_entity_poly.entity_id
_entity_poly.type
_entity_poly.pdbx_seq_one_letter_code
_entity_poly.pdbx_strand_id
1 'polypeptide(L)'
;MTTIEPFCGYGLGLRQPHYRDFLNGDVPVDFVEVISENFMVDGGLPLDVLDAVRTSHEVVLHGVSLSPGSAHGLNTAYLDRLAALVDRVQPLWVSDHLCWTRSSAHNSHDLLPLPMTAEALDVVCANVQRTQDRLRRPILLENPSSYMTFPEDEFAEWDFFAEVFAAPVASSCSTSTTFSSAPTTTTSPLRAISIPCRWIVFARSTWRDTCRVKS
;
A
#
# COMPACT_ATOMS: atom_id res chain seq x y z
N MET A 1 -3.81 -20.91 -4.11
CA MET A 1 -4.38 -20.09 -3.01
C MET A 1 -3.19 -19.58 -2.23
N THR A 2 -2.80 -18.32 -2.42
CA THR A 2 -1.75 -17.70 -1.60
C THR A 2 -2.43 -16.64 -0.76
N THR A 3 -2.95 -17.06 0.38
CA THR A 3 -3.37 -16.14 1.42
C THR A 3 -2.13 -15.44 1.95
N ILE A 4 -2.17 -14.11 2.08
CA ILE A 4 -1.12 -13.40 2.80
C ILE A 4 -1.23 -13.84 4.25
N GLU A 5 -0.26 -14.61 4.72
CA GLU A 5 -0.24 -15.11 6.09
C GLU A 5 -0.06 -13.95 7.09
N PRO A 6 -0.71 -13.99 8.26
CA PRO A 6 -0.48 -13.00 9.31
C PRO A 6 1.01 -12.92 9.66
N PHE A 7 1.56 -11.71 9.58
CA PHE A 7 2.96 -11.46 9.83
C PHE A 7 3.14 -10.77 11.18
N CYS A 8 3.99 -11.33 12.04
CA CYS A 8 4.26 -10.81 13.39
C CYS A 8 5.68 -10.25 13.52
N GLY A 9 6.12 -9.48 12.53
CA GLY A 9 7.39 -8.76 12.54
C GLY A 9 7.21 -7.25 12.44
N TYR A 10 8.32 -6.52 12.49
CA TYR A 10 8.36 -5.08 12.26
C TYR A 10 9.36 -4.74 11.16
N GLY A 11 9.07 -3.65 10.46
CA GLY A 11 9.94 -3.14 9.41
C GLY A 11 10.24 -1.67 9.58
N LEU A 12 11.23 -1.22 8.81
CA LEU A 12 11.67 0.16 8.79
C LEU A 12 11.77 0.67 7.35
N GLY A 13 11.39 1.94 7.15
CA GLY A 13 11.52 2.60 5.87
C GLY A 13 12.98 2.85 5.49
N LEU A 14 13.39 2.37 4.32
CA LEU A 14 14.70 2.69 3.75
C LEU A 14 14.68 4.14 3.26
N ARG A 15 15.53 4.97 3.86
CA ARG A 15 15.74 6.37 3.48
C ARG A 15 17.24 6.62 3.31
N GLN A 16 17.62 7.53 2.42
CA GLN A 16 19.02 7.79 2.07
C GLN A 16 19.98 7.92 3.27
N PRO A 17 19.62 8.63 4.37
CA PRO A 17 20.50 8.71 5.54
C PRO A 17 20.86 7.38 6.18
N HIS A 18 20.01 6.36 6.05
CA HIS A 18 20.14 5.04 6.69
C HIS A 18 20.72 3.97 5.76
N TYR A 19 21.07 4.30 4.51
CA TYR A 19 21.56 3.31 3.54
C TYR A 19 22.78 2.56 4.08
N ARG A 20 23.73 3.28 4.70
CA ARG A 20 24.95 2.68 5.25
C ARG A 20 24.63 1.67 6.35
N ASP A 21 23.68 1.98 7.23
CA ASP A 21 23.31 1.10 8.34
C ASP A 21 22.71 -0.23 7.82
N PHE A 22 21.84 -0.15 6.81
CA PHE A 22 21.28 -1.34 6.17
C PHE A 22 22.32 -2.15 5.38
N LEU A 23 23.25 -1.48 4.68
CA LEU A 23 24.31 -2.15 3.92
C LEU A 23 25.33 -2.85 4.83
N ASN A 24 25.56 -2.32 6.03
CA ASN A 24 26.41 -2.96 7.02
C ASN A 24 25.74 -4.17 7.71
N GLY A 25 24.41 -4.31 7.59
CA GLY A 25 23.64 -5.35 8.27
C GLY A 25 23.38 -5.06 9.75
N ASP A 26 23.49 -3.80 10.18
CA ASP A 26 23.40 -3.38 11.59
C ASP A 26 21.94 -3.17 12.07
N VAL A 27 20.96 -3.32 11.18
CA VAL A 27 19.55 -2.99 11.44
C VAL A 27 18.74 -4.28 11.62
N PRO A 28 18.41 -4.68 12.87
CA PRO A 28 17.64 -5.90 13.09
C PRO A 28 16.15 -5.63 12.80
N VAL A 29 15.70 -5.79 11.56
CA VAL A 29 14.29 -5.67 11.16
C VAL A 29 13.87 -6.89 10.35
N ASP A 30 12.59 -7.25 10.41
CA ASP A 30 12.08 -8.40 9.67
C ASP A 30 11.82 -8.07 8.19
N PHE A 31 11.57 -6.80 7.87
CA PHE A 31 11.50 -6.31 6.49
C PHE A 31 11.90 -4.84 6.38
N VAL A 32 12.18 -4.43 5.15
CA VAL A 32 12.51 -3.05 4.78
C VAL A 32 11.46 -2.52 3.81
N GLU A 33 10.89 -1.36 4.12
CA GLU A 33 9.93 -0.70 3.24
C GLU A 33 10.61 0.34 2.35
N VAL A 34 10.33 0.29 1.05
CA VAL A 34 10.81 1.29 0.09
C VAL A 34 9.64 1.96 -0.62
N ILE A 35 9.79 3.25 -0.92
CA ILE A 35 8.87 3.96 -1.83
C ILE A 35 9.23 3.55 -3.26
N SER A 36 8.34 2.80 -3.91
CA SER A 36 8.58 2.15 -5.21
C SER A 36 9.08 3.14 -6.26
N GLU A 37 8.48 4.33 -6.32
CA GLU A 37 8.77 5.41 -7.26
C GLU A 37 10.23 5.86 -7.21
N ASN A 38 10.88 5.82 -6.05
CA ASN A 38 12.28 6.20 -5.89
C ASN A 38 13.24 5.21 -6.58
N PHE A 39 12.75 4.03 -6.94
CA PHE A 39 13.53 2.94 -7.53
C PHE A 39 13.02 2.54 -8.93
N MET A 40 12.02 3.25 -9.49
CA MET A 40 11.58 3.10 -10.88
C MET A 40 12.49 3.86 -11.86
N VAL A 41 13.80 3.66 -11.75
CA VAL A 41 14.85 4.29 -12.57
C VAL A 41 15.57 3.25 -13.41
N ASP A 42 16.26 3.66 -14.48
CA ASP A 42 16.96 2.73 -15.38
C ASP A 42 18.23 2.11 -14.74
N GLY A 43 18.74 2.68 -13.65
CA GLY A 43 19.97 2.24 -13.00
C GLY A 43 20.50 3.20 -11.94
N GLY A 44 21.71 2.89 -11.45
CA GLY A 44 22.49 3.74 -10.57
C GLY A 44 22.36 3.38 -9.09
N LEU A 45 22.98 4.24 -8.26
CA LEU A 45 23.17 3.99 -6.82
C LEU A 45 21.89 3.55 -6.08
N PRO A 46 20.68 4.10 -6.32
CA PRO A 46 19.48 3.64 -5.64
C PRO A 46 19.19 2.15 -5.88
N LEU A 47 19.31 1.68 -7.13
CA LEU A 47 19.07 0.28 -7.45
C LEU A 47 20.19 -0.63 -6.93
N ASP A 48 21.44 -0.18 -6.96
CA ASP A 48 22.56 -0.94 -6.39
C ASP A 48 22.38 -1.15 -4.88
N VAL A 49 21.93 -0.11 -4.17
CA VAL A 49 21.61 -0.19 -2.74
C VAL A 49 20.43 -1.13 -2.50
N LEU A 50 19.36 -1.00 -3.30
CA LEU A 50 18.17 -1.84 -3.14
C LEU A 50 18.49 -3.33 -3.32
N ASP A 51 19.27 -3.66 -4.35
CA ASP A 51 19.70 -5.03 -4.60
C ASP A 51 20.53 -5.57 -3.42
N ALA A 52 21.48 -4.77 -2.92
CA ALA A 52 22.29 -5.15 -1.78
C ALA A 52 21.45 -5.37 -0.51
N VAL A 53 20.50 -4.48 -0.22
CA VAL A 53 19.58 -4.63 0.92
C VAL A 53 18.71 -5.88 0.76
N ARG A 54 18.23 -6.17 -0.46
CA ARG A 54 17.41 -7.36 -0.74
C ARG A 54 18.15 -8.67 -0.47
N THR A 55 19.48 -8.69 -0.54
CA THR A 55 20.27 -9.90 -0.23
C THR A 55 20.22 -10.28 1.25
N SER A 56 20.00 -9.32 2.14
CA SER A 56 20.04 -9.52 3.60
C SER A 56 18.69 -9.33 4.28
N HIS A 57 17.74 -8.65 3.63
CA HIS A 57 16.43 -8.35 4.19
C HIS A 57 15.30 -8.63 3.19
N GLU A 58 14.13 -8.99 3.71
CA GLU A 58 12.91 -8.95 2.92
C GLU A 58 12.51 -7.50 2.62
N VAL A 59 12.01 -7.26 1.40
CA VAL A 59 11.64 -5.92 0.94
C VAL A 59 10.14 -5.84 0.68
N VAL A 60 9.53 -4.76 1.14
CA VAL A 60 8.15 -4.36 0.81
C VAL A 60 8.21 -3.14 -0.09
N LEU A 61 7.49 -3.20 -1.20
CA LEU A 61 7.29 -2.07 -2.09
C LEU A 61 6.02 -1.32 -1.66
N HIS A 62 6.15 -0.04 -1.33
CA HIS A 62 5.04 0.84 -1.04
C HIS A 62 4.97 1.91 -2.14
N GLY A 63 3.86 1.97 -2.86
CA GLY A 63 3.58 2.98 -3.88
C GLY A 63 2.83 4.17 -3.31
N VAL A 64 2.99 5.31 -3.96
CA VAL A 64 2.28 6.55 -3.62
C VAL A 64 1.60 7.17 -4.85
N SER A 65 1.58 6.47 -5.98
CA SER A 65 1.17 7.03 -7.28
C SER A 65 0.31 6.09 -8.12
N LEU A 66 -0.02 4.87 -7.67
CA LEU A 66 -0.88 3.96 -8.43
C LEU A 66 -2.27 4.56 -8.69
N SER A 67 -2.83 5.21 -7.67
CA SER A 67 -4.16 5.82 -7.68
C SER A 67 -5.29 4.89 -8.16
N PRO A 68 -5.63 3.84 -7.39
CA PRO A 68 -6.69 2.90 -7.76
C PRO A 68 -8.07 3.55 -7.96
N GLY A 69 -8.33 4.68 -7.29
CA GLY A 69 -9.57 5.44 -7.38
C GLY A 69 -9.73 6.30 -8.64
N SER A 70 -8.79 6.23 -9.59
CA SER A 70 -8.84 7.08 -10.79
C SER A 70 -9.94 6.69 -11.77
N ALA A 71 -10.90 7.59 -11.96
CA ALA A 71 -11.97 7.48 -12.97
C ALA A 71 -11.43 7.41 -14.42
N HIS A 72 -10.23 7.96 -14.67
CA HIS A 72 -9.57 7.90 -15.97
C HIS A 72 -8.76 6.62 -16.19
N GLY A 73 -8.84 5.66 -15.26
CA GLY A 73 -8.05 4.44 -15.27
C GLY A 73 -6.61 4.64 -14.81
N LEU A 74 -5.83 3.57 -14.94
CA LEU A 74 -4.44 3.49 -14.47
C LEU A 74 -3.44 3.99 -15.52
N ASN A 75 -2.32 4.54 -15.04
CA ASN A 75 -1.19 4.88 -15.89
C ASN A 75 -0.42 3.61 -16.27
N THR A 76 -0.55 3.16 -17.52
CA THR A 76 0.10 1.94 -18.03
C THR A 76 1.62 2.00 -17.95
N ALA A 77 2.23 3.14 -18.29
CA ALA A 77 3.68 3.31 -18.21
C ALA A 77 4.20 3.23 -16.76
N TYR A 78 3.42 3.71 -15.79
CA TYR A 78 3.74 3.53 -14.36
C TYR A 78 3.63 2.06 -13.97
N LEU A 79 2.53 1.39 -14.32
CA LEU A 79 2.34 -0.04 -14.03
C LEU A 79 3.45 -0.91 -14.61
N ASP A 80 3.93 -0.59 -15.82
CA ASP A 80 5.03 -1.32 -16.44
C ASP A 80 6.35 -1.18 -15.67
N ARG A 81 6.65 0.03 -15.19
CA ARG A 81 7.82 0.26 -14.33
C ARG A 81 7.69 -0.42 -12.97
N LEU A 82 6.50 -0.37 -12.36
CA LEU A 82 6.23 -1.07 -11.11
C LEU A 82 6.39 -2.59 -11.29
N ALA A 83 5.86 -3.16 -12.38
CA ALA A 83 6.01 -4.57 -12.66
C ALA A 83 7.48 -4.98 -12.87
N ALA A 84 8.26 -4.17 -13.59
CA ALA A 84 9.70 -4.41 -13.75
C ALA A 84 10.44 -4.38 -12.40
N LEU A 85 10.08 -3.46 -11.51
CA LEU A 85 10.64 -3.39 -10.16
C LEU A 85 10.23 -4.59 -9.31
N VAL A 86 8.97 -5.01 -9.38
CA VAL A 86 8.46 -6.23 -8.71
C VAL A 86 9.22 -7.46 -9.20
N ASP A 87 9.41 -7.60 -10.51
CA ASP A 87 10.12 -8.73 -11.10
C ASP A 87 11.60 -8.75 -10.66
N ARG A 88 12.24 -7.58 -10.52
CA ARG A 88 13.62 -7.45 -10.03
C ARG A 88 13.76 -7.79 -8.54
N VAL A 89 12.93 -7.17 -7.69
CA VAL A 89 13.09 -7.20 -6.23
C VAL A 89 12.50 -8.47 -5.63
N GLN A 90 11.49 -9.08 -6.28
CA GLN A 90 10.69 -10.16 -5.71
C GLN A 90 10.23 -9.84 -4.28
N PRO A 91 9.46 -8.74 -4.09
CA PRO A 91 9.16 -8.23 -2.76
C PRO A 91 8.19 -9.14 -2.01
N LEU A 92 8.16 -9.04 -0.69
CA LEU A 92 7.21 -9.74 0.16
C LEU A 92 5.78 -9.27 -0.15
N TRP A 93 5.57 -7.95 -0.18
CA TRP A 93 4.31 -7.32 -0.54
C TRP A 93 4.49 -6.10 -1.44
N VAL A 94 3.41 -5.75 -2.13
CA VAL A 94 3.24 -4.48 -2.84
C VAL A 94 2.02 -3.80 -2.25
N SER A 95 2.19 -2.59 -1.73
CA SER A 95 1.10 -1.78 -1.15
C SER A 95 0.98 -0.44 -1.87
N ASP A 96 -0.21 0.16 -1.89
CA ASP A 96 -0.42 1.56 -2.27
C ASP A 96 -1.66 2.10 -1.52
N HIS A 97 -1.93 3.39 -1.60
CA HIS A 97 -3.07 4.03 -0.96
C HIS A 97 -4.34 3.88 -1.81
N LEU A 98 -5.47 3.65 -1.15
CA LEU A 98 -6.78 3.77 -1.81
C LEU A 98 -7.18 5.24 -1.95
N CYS A 99 -6.53 5.95 -2.86
CA CYS A 99 -6.80 7.35 -3.14
C CYS A 99 -7.00 7.61 -4.64
N TRP A 100 -7.58 8.78 -4.93
CA TRP A 100 -7.44 9.39 -6.24
C TRP A 100 -6.46 10.55 -6.21
N THR A 101 -5.48 10.57 -7.14
CA THR A 101 -4.52 11.68 -7.26
C THR A 101 -4.61 12.41 -8.60
N ARG A 102 -5.54 12.03 -9.51
CA ARG A 102 -5.49 12.49 -10.92
C ARG A 102 -6.83 12.91 -11.53
N SER A 103 -7.21 14.18 -11.41
CA SER A 103 -8.24 14.75 -12.28
C SER A 103 -7.69 14.94 -13.72
N SER A 104 -8.58 15.07 -14.71
CA SER A 104 -8.28 15.20 -16.15
C SER A 104 -7.23 16.25 -16.53
N ALA A 105 -6.81 17.13 -15.62
CA ALA A 105 -5.85 18.20 -15.86
C ALA A 105 -4.58 18.18 -14.99
N HIS A 106 -4.56 17.53 -13.81
CA HIS A 106 -3.43 17.64 -12.86
C HIS A 106 -3.22 16.38 -12.01
N ASN A 107 -1.95 16.01 -11.80
CA ASN A 107 -1.54 15.12 -10.70
C ASN A 107 -1.54 15.97 -9.42
N SER A 108 -2.52 15.77 -8.55
CA SER A 108 -2.46 16.30 -7.20
C SER A 108 -1.52 15.44 -6.37
N HIS A 109 -0.61 16.05 -5.62
CA HIS A 109 0.18 15.36 -4.60
C HIS A 109 -0.64 15.04 -3.34
N ASP A 110 -1.89 15.52 -3.28
CA ASP A 110 -2.81 15.21 -2.20
C ASP A 110 -3.56 13.91 -2.46
N LEU A 111 -3.67 13.07 -1.43
CA LEU A 111 -4.52 11.88 -1.39
C LEU A 111 -5.98 12.37 -1.33
N LEU A 112 -6.59 12.64 -2.48
CA LEU A 112 -7.95 13.15 -2.51
C LEU A 112 -8.91 12.04 -2.08
N PRO A 113 -9.85 12.33 -1.17
CA PRO A 113 -10.82 11.35 -0.73
C PRO A 113 -11.78 11.02 -1.87
N LEU A 114 -12.17 9.76 -1.91
CA LEU A 114 -13.04 9.20 -2.92
C LEU A 114 -14.51 9.38 -2.51
N PRO A 115 -15.40 9.77 -3.43
CA PRO A 115 -16.83 9.65 -3.16
C PRO A 115 -17.15 8.17 -2.95
N MET A 116 -17.82 7.85 -1.85
CA MET A 116 -18.12 6.47 -1.45
C MET A 116 -19.41 6.01 -2.11
N THR A 117 -19.40 5.93 -3.45
CA THR A 117 -20.55 5.53 -4.28
C THR A 117 -20.32 4.17 -4.92
N ALA A 118 -21.39 3.51 -5.39
CA ALA A 118 -21.27 2.24 -6.11
C ALA A 118 -20.45 2.38 -7.40
N GLU A 119 -20.54 3.51 -8.10
CA GLU A 119 -19.72 3.78 -9.29
C GLU A 119 -18.23 3.84 -8.96
N ALA A 120 -17.86 4.53 -7.87
CA ALA A 120 -16.47 4.61 -7.43
C ALA A 120 -15.94 3.24 -7.00
N LEU A 121 -16.78 2.43 -6.33
CA LEU A 121 -16.46 1.06 -5.96
C LEU A 121 -16.11 0.20 -7.19
N ASP A 122 -16.94 0.26 -8.24
CA ASP A 122 -16.71 -0.47 -9.49
C ASP A 122 -15.39 -0.08 -10.16
N VAL A 123 -15.11 1.23 -10.23
CA VAL A 123 -13.85 1.75 -10.78
C VAL A 123 -12.64 1.26 -9.98
N VAL A 124 -12.70 1.34 -8.66
CA VAL A 124 -11.64 0.86 -7.76
C VAL A 124 -11.40 -0.62 -7.97
N CYS A 125 -12.44 -1.44 -7.95
CA CYS A 125 -12.31 -2.90 -8.11
C CYS A 125 -11.70 -3.25 -9.48
N ALA A 126 -12.13 -2.59 -10.54
CA ALA A 126 -11.59 -2.79 -11.88
C ALA A 126 -10.10 -2.42 -11.98
N ASN A 127 -9.69 -1.31 -11.35
CA ASN A 127 -8.30 -0.86 -11.35
C ASN A 127 -7.41 -1.76 -10.46
N VAL A 128 -7.89 -2.17 -9.29
CA VAL A 128 -7.19 -3.14 -8.43
C VAL A 128 -6.96 -4.44 -9.21
N GLN A 129 -7.99 -4.95 -9.90
CA GLN A 129 -7.85 -6.17 -10.70
C GLN A 129 -6.81 -6.02 -11.80
N ARG A 130 -6.86 -4.94 -12.60
CA ARG A 130 -5.86 -4.67 -13.64
C ARG A 130 -4.44 -4.61 -13.10
N THR A 131 -4.27 -4.03 -11.91
CA THR A 131 -2.97 -3.97 -11.24
C THR A 131 -2.50 -5.37 -10.85
N GLN A 132 -3.34 -6.16 -10.19
CA GLN A 132 -3.00 -7.53 -9.79
C GLN A 132 -2.70 -8.42 -10.99
N ASP A 133 -3.44 -8.28 -12.09
CA ASP A 133 -3.19 -9.01 -13.34
C ASP A 133 -1.83 -8.63 -13.92
N ARG A 134 -1.50 -7.34 -13.94
CA ARG A 134 -0.23 -6.85 -14.48
C ARG A 134 0.98 -7.26 -13.63
N LEU A 135 0.83 -7.23 -12.30
CA LEU A 135 1.88 -7.61 -11.34
C LEU A 135 1.91 -9.12 -11.08
N ARG A 136 0.88 -9.86 -11.52
CA ARG A 136 0.67 -11.30 -11.28
C ARG A 136 0.73 -11.68 -9.79
N ARG A 137 0.24 -10.79 -8.93
CA ARG A 137 0.24 -10.98 -7.46
C ARG A 137 -0.82 -10.11 -6.79
N PRO A 138 -1.25 -10.48 -5.56
CA PRO A 138 -2.11 -9.61 -4.76
C PRO A 138 -1.36 -8.34 -4.34
N ILE A 139 -2.13 -7.26 -4.17
CA ILE A 139 -1.65 -5.99 -3.62
C ILE A 139 -2.34 -5.67 -2.30
N LEU A 140 -1.69 -4.86 -1.46
CA LEU A 140 -2.24 -4.30 -0.24
C LEU A 140 -2.74 -2.88 -0.51
N LEU A 141 -3.86 -2.49 0.12
CA LEU A 141 -4.41 -1.14 0.02
C LEU A 141 -4.39 -0.47 1.39
N GLU A 142 -3.77 0.70 1.50
CA GLU A 142 -3.78 1.53 2.72
C GLU A 142 -4.96 2.50 2.68
N ASN A 143 -5.60 2.74 3.84
CA ASN A 143 -6.56 3.83 3.96
C ASN A 143 -5.83 5.17 4.01
N PRO A 144 -6.00 6.08 3.04
CA PRO A 144 -5.78 7.48 3.34
C PRO A 144 -6.92 7.94 4.24
N SER A 145 -6.66 8.24 5.52
CA SER A 145 -7.71 8.73 6.43
C SER A 145 -8.51 9.86 5.76
N SER A 146 -9.80 9.64 5.53
CA SER A 146 -10.65 10.63 4.88
C SER A 146 -10.88 11.82 5.81
N TYR A 147 -10.62 13.03 5.33
CA TYR A 147 -10.85 14.27 6.07
C TYR A 147 -12.10 15.02 5.58
N MET A 148 -12.84 14.47 4.62
CA MET A 148 -14.10 15.03 4.12
C MET A 148 -15.07 13.90 3.71
N THR A 149 -16.36 14.20 3.82
CA THR A 149 -17.48 13.36 3.35
C THR A 149 -18.20 14.08 2.23
N PHE A 150 -18.75 13.36 1.27
CA PHE A 150 -19.52 13.92 0.17
C PHE A 150 -21.04 13.74 0.42
N PRO A 151 -21.89 14.71 0.05
CA PRO A 151 -23.34 14.56 0.12
C PRO A 151 -23.88 13.34 -0.65
N GLU A 152 -23.15 12.91 -1.68
CA GLU A 152 -23.49 11.81 -2.57
C GLU A 152 -23.00 10.44 -2.06
N ASP A 153 -22.35 10.36 -0.90
CA ASP A 153 -21.86 9.08 -0.35
C ASP A 153 -23.03 8.10 -0.11
N GLU A 154 -22.92 6.91 -0.70
CA GLU A 154 -23.89 5.81 -0.59
C GLU A 154 -23.47 4.80 0.49
N PHE A 155 -22.18 4.75 0.81
CA PHE A 155 -21.58 3.86 1.81
C PHE A 155 -20.94 4.67 2.94
N ALA A 156 -20.96 4.12 4.16
CA ALA A 156 -20.02 4.56 5.18
C ALA A 156 -18.60 4.07 4.80
N GLU A 157 -17.57 4.79 5.24
CA GLU A 157 -16.16 4.48 4.92
C GLU A 157 -15.83 3.00 5.07
N TRP A 158 -16.10 2.45 6.26
CA TRP A 158 -15.81 1.04 6.55
C TRP A 158 -16.63 0.05 5.73
N ASP A 159 -17.85 0.41 5.36
CA ASP A 159 -18.68 -0.44 4.50
C ASP A 159 -18.14 -0.43 3.06
N PHE A 160 -17.73 0.74 2.55
CA PHE A 160 -17.09 0.86 1.23
C PHE A 160 -15.83 -0.01 1.14
N PHE A 161 -14.94 0.07 2.14
CA PHE A 161 -13.75 -0.77 2.18
C PHE A 161 -14.10 -2.26 2.29
N ALA A 162 -15.08 -2.63 3.10
CA ALA A 162 -15.53 -4.02 3.19
C ALA A 162 -16.03 -4.55 1.84
N GLU A 163 -16.76 -3.74 1.07
CA GLU A 163 -17.20 -4.08 -0.28
C GLU A 163 -16.02 -4.23 -1.25
N VAL A 164 -15.02 -3.33 -1.20
CA VAL A 164 -13.78 -3.47 -2.00
C VAL A 164 -13.08 -4.81 -1.72
N PHE A 165 -13.10 -5.29 -0.47
CA PHE A 165 -12.50 -6.57 -0.09
C PHE A 165 -13.37 -7.79 -0.42
N ALA A 166 -14.69 -7.62 -0.43
CA ALA A 166 -15.64 -8.69 -0.75
C ALA A 166 -15.83 -8.87 -2.26
N ALA A 167 -15.58 -7.83 -3.05
CA ALA A 167 -15.79 -7.83 -4.49
C ALA A 167 -15.08 -9.01 -5.16
N PRO A 168 -15.82 -9.91 -5.84
CA PRO A 168 -15.22 -11.04 -6.53
C PRO A 168 -14.42 -10.52 -7.72
N VAL A 169 -13.11 -10.59 -7.62
CA VAL A 169 -12.23 -10.35 -8.75
C VAL A 169 -12.42 -11.46 -9.78
N ALA A 170 -12.78 -11.07 -11.00
CA ALA A 170 -13.20 -11.99 -12.06
C ALA A 170 -12.21 -13.15 -12.23
N SER A 171 -12.78 -14.35 -12.34
CA SER A 171 -12.14 -15.66 -12.28
C SER A 171 -10.85 -15.80 -13.11
N SER A 172 -9.68 -15.73 -12.45
CA SER A 172 -8.52 -16.61 -12.71
C SER A 172 -7.28 -16.33 -11.83
N CYS A 173 -7.26 -15.30 -10.98
CA CYS A 173 -6.09 -15.03 -10.12
C CYS A 173 -6.48 -14.81 -8.65
N SER A 174 -5.65 -15.34 -7.74
CA SER A 174 -5.90 -15.56 -6.30
C SER A 174 -6.18 -14.27 -5.50
N THR A 175 -7.28 -14.29 -4.74
CA THR A 175 -7.76 -13.29 -3.78
C THR A 175 -6.85 -13.10 -2.56
N SER A 176 -6.41 -11.86 -2.29
CA SER A 176 -6.24 -11.31 -0.93
C SER A 176 -5.72 -9.87 -0.99
N THR A 177 -6.62 -8.90 -1.23
CA THR A 177 -6.34 -7.51 -0.88
C THR A 177 -6.44 -7.39 0.63
N THR A 178 -5.33 -7.05 1.28
CA THR A 178 -5.27 -6.84 2.74
C THR A 178 -4.95 -5.37 2.99
N PHE A 179 -5.44 -4.82 4.09
CA PHE A 179 -5.41 -3.39 4.34
C PHE A 179 -4.72 -3.02 5.65
N SER A 180 -4.23 -1.78 5.68
CA SER A 180 -3.57 -1.18 6.83
C SER A 180 -4.29 0.12 7.19
N SER A 181 -4.68 0.26 8.47
CA SER A 181 -5.27 1.50 9.01
C SER A 181 -4.80 1.78 10.43
N ALA A 182 -4.75 3.07 10.77
CA ALA A 182 -4.83 3.57 12.14
C ALA A 182 -6.18 4.30 12.32
N PRO A 183 -6.99 4.00 13.36
CA PRO A 183 -8.26 4.69 13.58
C PRO A 183 -8.03 6.13 14.06
N THR A 184 -8.70 7.11 13.45
CA THR A 184 -8.58 8.54 13.82
C THR A 184 -9.90 9.24 14.19
N THR A 185 -11.07 8.60 14.02
CA THR A 185 -12.36 9.24 14.33
C THR A 185 -13.22 8.42 15.30
N THR A 186 -13.57 9.06 16.42
CA THR A 186 -14.20 8.48 17.62
C THR A 186 -15.73 8.38 17.54
N THR A 187 -16.34 8.35 16.36
CA THR A 187 -17.77 8.69 16.20
C THR A 187 -18.69 7.63 15.60
N SER A 188 -18.28 6.36 15.52
CA SER A 188 -19.24 5.29 15.19
C SER A 188 -19.47 4.36 16.38
N PRO A 189 -20.74 4.17 16.83
CA PRO A 189 -21.03 3.25 17.92
C PRO A 189 -20.60 1.84 17.52
N LEU A 190 -19.86 1.19 18.42
CA LEU A 190 -19.30 -0.15 18.31
C LEU A 190 -20.35 -1.19 17.89
N ARG A 191 -20.64 -1.29 16.59
CA ARG A 191 -20.83 -2.60 15.98
C ARG A 191 -19.45 -3.21 15.96
N ALA A 192 -19.18 -4.06 16.93
CA ALA A 192 -18.09 -5.00 16.89
C ALA A 192 -18.32 -5.91 15.68
N ILE A 193 -17.94 -5.44 14.49
CA ILE A 193 -17.66 -6.31 13.36
C ILE A 193 -16.58 -7.24 13.91
N SER A 194 -16.89 -8.53 14.05
CA SER A 194 -15.90 -9.53 14.41
C SER A 194 -14.95 -9.61 13.24
N ILE A 195 -13.88 -8.81 13.30
CA ILE A 195 -12.95 -8.68 12.19
C ILE A 195 -11.93 -9.80 12.36
N PRO A 196 -11.89 -10.82 11.48
CA PRO A 196 -10.88 -11.86 11.57
C PRO A 196 -9.49 -11.23 11.49
N CYS A 197 -8.53 -11.76 12.26
CA CYS A 197 -7.14 -11.30 12.43
C CYS A 197 -6.29 -11.38 11.16
N ARG A 198 -6.78 -10.84 10.05
CA ARG A 198 -6.22 -10.99 8.71
C ARG A 198 -5.55 -9.71 8.18
N TRP A 199 -5.18 -8.78 9.07
CA TRP A 199 -4.69 -7.45 8.74
C TRP A 199 -3.19 -7.33 9.00
N ILE A 200 -2.47 -6.74 8.03
CA ILE A 200 -1.11 -6.24 8.23
C ILE A 200 -1.26 -4.76 8.57
N VAL A 201 -0.93 -4.38 9.81
CA VAL A 201 -0.96 -2.99 10.26
C VAL A 201 0.44 -2.40 10.08
N PHE A 202 0.60 -1.46 9.14
CA PHE A 202 1.76 -0.57 9.08
C PHE A 202 1.54 0.56 10.08
N ALA A 203 2.09 0.44 11.28
CA ALA A 203 2.16 1.57 12.19
C ALA A 203 3.23 2.54 11.69
N ARG A 204 2.82 3.75 11.24
CA ARG A 204 3.76 4.86 11.06
C ARG A 204 4.32 5.22 12.42
N SER A 205 5.52 4.74 12.75
CA SER A 205 6.26 5.28 13.89
C SER A 205 6.73 6.69 13.52
N THR A 206 5.96 7.70 13.92
CA THR A 206 6.55 9.02 14.09
C THR A 206 7.57 8.89 15.20
N TRP A 207 8.86 8.97 14.86
CA TRP A 207 9.92 9.19 15.85
C TRP A 207 9.63 10.50 16.58
N ARG A 208 8.93 10.41 17.71
CA ARG A 208 8.94 11.43 18.75
C ARG A 208 9.44 10.75 20.01
N ASP A 209 10.68 11.06 20.32
CA ASP A 209 11.29 11.06 21.65
C ASP A 209 10.91 9.90 22.58
N THR A 210 11.82 8.95 22.72
CA THR A 210 12.28 8.57 24.07
C THR A 210 13.59 7.78 24.00
N CYS A 211 14.69 8.49 24.24
CA CYS A 211 15.80 7.92 24.98
C CYS A 211 15.25 7.28 26.27
N ARG A 212 15.38 5.96 26.40
CA ARG A 212 15.65 5.34 27.70
C ARG A 212 16.50 4.09 27.48
N VAL A 213 17.80 4.32 27.61
CA VAL A 213 18.79 3.29 27.93
C VAL A 213 18.34 2.57 29.20
N LYS A 214 18.49 1.25 29.16
CA LYS A 214 18.27 0.31 30.26
C LYS A 214 18.92 0.77 31.57
N SER A 215 18.20 0.57 32.67
CA SER A 215 18.72 0.02 33.92
C SER A 215 17.71 -0.97 34.45
#